data_AF-A0A7H4MMU6-F1
#
_entry.id   AF-A0A7H4MMU6-F1
#
_cell.length_a   1.000
_cell.length_b   1.000
_cell.length_c   1.000
_cell.angle_alpha   90.00
_cell.angle_beta   90.00
_cell.angle_gamma   90.00
#
_symmetry.space_group_name_H-M   'P 1'
#
loop_
_entity.id
_entity.type
_entity.pdbx_description
1 polymer ?
#
loop_
_entity_poly.entity_id
_entity_poly.type
_entity_poly.pdbx_seq_one_letter_code
_entity_poly.pdbx_strand_id
1 'polypeptide(L)' 'MICDNRLVMRPYGAVFLASLPPAPRTRDIRRAVRFLAVPPAR' A
#
# COMPACT_ATOMS: atom_id res chain seq x y z
N MET A 1 1.78 -5.09 1.83
CA MET A 1 2.32 -3.75 1.47
C MET A 1 2.62 -3.78 -0.02
N ILE A 2 2.18 -2.77 -0.79
CA ILE A 2 2.42 -2.71 -2.25
C ILE A 2 3.28 -1.46 -2.53
N CYS A 3 4.42 -1.64 -3.19
CA CYS A 3 5.43 -0.60 -3.44
C CYS A 3 5.70 -0.38 -4.93
N ASP A 4 4.65 -0.48 -5.76
CA ASP A 4 4.77 -0.34 -7.21
C ASP A 4 4.34 1.06 -7.67
N ASN A 5 5.28 1.83 -8.22
CA ASN A 5 5.04 3.19 -8.73
C ASN A 5 4.05 3.22 -9.92
N ARG A 6 3.92 2.12 -10.66
CA ARG A 6 2.98 2.01 -11.79
C ARG A 6 1.54 2.16 -11.35
N LEU A 7 1.21 1.83 -10.10
CA LEU A 7 -0.13 2.01 -9.55
C LEU A 7 -0.56 3.48 -9.47
N VAL A 8 0.40 4.41 -9.53
CA VAL A 8 0.14 5.86 -9.51
C VAL A 8 0.43 6.49 -10.87
N MET A 9 1.51 6.07 -11.53
CA MET A 9 1.99 6.72 -12.76
C MET A 9 1.31 6.21 -14.02
N ARG A 10 0.70 5.02 -14.01
CA ARG A 10 0.06 4.42 -15.18
C ARG A 10 -1.47 4.54 -15.07
N PRO A 11 -2.19 4.84 -16.17
CA PRO A 11 -3.65 4.96 -16.15
C PRO A 11 -4.38 3.73 -15.60
N TYR A 12 -3.85 2.52 -15.85
CA TYR A 12 -4.44 1.27 -15.37
C TYR A 12 -4.25 1.03 -13.87
N GLY A 13 -3.38 1.78 -13.20
CA GLY A 13 -3.12 1.62 -11.76
C GLY A 13 -4.36 1.88 -10.90
N ALA A 14 -5.20 2.83 -11.31
CA ALA A 14 -6.43 3.18 -10.60
C ALA A 14 -7.45 2.03 -10.59
N VAL A 15 -7.56 1.25 -11.68
CA VAL A 15 -8.48 0.11 -11.78
C VAL A 15 -8.10 -0.96 -10.75
N PHE A 16 -6.81 -1.30 -10.66
CA PHE A 16 -6.32 -2.24 -9.66
C PHE A 16 -6.52 -1.73 -8.22
N LEU A 17 -6.27 -0.44 -7.97
CA LEU A 17 -6.48 0.14 -6.63
C LEU A 17 -7.97 0.13 -6.24
N ALA A 18 -8.87 0.35 -7.20
CA ALA A 18 -10.32 0.34 -6.97
C ALA A 18 -10.89 -1.07 -6.72
N SER A 19 -10.21 -2.13 -7.17
CA SER A 19 -10.63 -3.51 -6.89
C SER A 19 -10.23 -4.01 -5.50
N LEU A 20 -9.43 -3.25 -4.75
CA LEU A 20 -8.98 -3.62 -3.41
C LEU A 20 -9.93 -3.05 -2.34
N PRO A 21 -10.02 -3.70 -1.16
CA PRO A 21 -10.58 -3.07 0.02
C PRO A 21 -9.88 -1.73 0.32
N PRO A 22 -10.54 -0.80 1.04
CA PRO A 22 -9.93 0.46 1.45
C PRO A 22 -8.56 0.23 2.11
N ALA A 23 -7.50 0.62 1.41
CA ALA A 23 -6.12 0.43 1.83
C ALA A 23 -5.44 1.81 1.96
N PRO A 24 -4.95 2.18 3.16
CA PRO A 24 -4.29 3.47 3.35
C PRO A 24 -2.98 3.54 2.53
N ARG A 25 -2.82 4.63 1.79
CA ARG A 25 -1.60 4.91 1.02
C ARG A 25 -0.72 5.91 1.77
N THR A 26 0.58 5.65 1.79
CA THR A 26 1.57 6.52 2.47
C THR A 26 2.91 6.51 1.74
N ARG A 27 3.62 7.63 1.76
CA ARG A 27 5.05 7.72 1.36
C ARG A 27 5.99 7.77 2.58
N ASP A 28 5.45 7.83 3.80
CA ASP A 28 6.24 7.78 5.04
C ASP A 28 6.79 6.37 5.28
N ILE A 29 8.10 6.22 5.12
CA ILE A 29 8.82 4.96 5.35
C ILE A 29 8.74 4.51 6.80
N ARG A 30 8.70 5.43 7.78
CA ARG A 30 8.62 5.05 9.19
C ARG A 30 7.26 4.44 9.51
N ARG A 31 6.19 4.87 8.84
CA ARG A 31 4.86 4.24 8.96
C ARG A 31 4.87 2.80 8.46
N ALA A 32 5.57 2.51 7.37
CA ALA A 32 5.72 1.15 6.87
C ALA A 32 6.53 0.27 7.83
N VAL A 33 7.66 0.78 8.36
CA VAL A 33 8.47 0.06 9.35
C VAL A 33 7.64 -0.27 10.59
N ARG A 34 6.88 0.68 11.13
CA ARG A 34 5.98 0.44 12.27
C ARG A 34 4.94 -0.64 11.97
N PHE A 35 4.35 -0.65 10.77
CA PHE A 35 3.39 -1.67 10.37
C PHE A 35 4.00 -3.08 10.34
N LEU A 36 5.22 -3.21 9.81
CA LEU A 36 5.92 -4.50 9.69
C LEU A 36 6.51 -5.00 11.02
N ALA A 37 6.82 -4.10 11.95
CA ALA A 37 7.38 -4.45 13.25
C ALA A 37 6.36 -5.07 14.21
N VAL A 38 5.05 -4.97 13.92
CA VAL A 38 4.00 -5.58 14.75
C VAL A 38 3.86 -7.05 14.35
N PRO A 39 4.13 -8.02 15.25
CA PRO A 39 3.88 -9.43 14.96
C PRO A 39 2.37 -9.65 14.76
N PRO A 40 1.97 -10.55 13.84
CA PRO A 40 0.56 -10.84 13.62
C PRO A 40 -0.07 -11.34 14.93
N ALA A 41 -1.28 -10.87 15.23
CA ALA A 41 -2.09 -11.46 16.29
C ALA A 41 -2.31 -12.94 15.95
N ARG A 42 -2.00 -13.81 16.90
CA ARG A 42 -2.02 -15.27 16.72
C ARG A 42 -3.45 -15.80 16.60
#